data_AF-A0A8T9BF66-F1
#
_entry.id   AF-A0A8T9BF66-F1
#
_cell.length_a   1.000
_cell.length_b   1.000
_cell.length_c   1.000
_cell.angle_alpha   90.00
_cell.angle_beta   90.00
_cell.angle_gamma   90.00
#
_symmetry.space_group_name_H-M   'P 1'
#
loop_
_entity.id
_entity.type
_entity.pdbx_description
1 polymer ?
#
loop_
_entity_poly.entity_id
_entity_poly.type
_entity_poly.pdbx_seq_one_letter_code
_entity_poly.pdbx_strand_id
1 'polypeptide(L)'
;MGSNDVPPPHVSPLYLPITNTLLQVGGSLWTLCYILLARESLLTKTYGMPLFALSFNFAWELIYAFYVAEAPLERGVFAIWCLLDLLMVYALVRHGHNEWRHAPLIARHIGKVFWILTAWCCVGHWASASWWIAQEMGRKEGKYYFGRVGADTTELGFWSAGVSQAYLSAASLGQLVVRRHTGGVSWGIWVTRASGSLIGLYLNYGAMWYMWREAHEYFMSPFGIFLWGTALVCDLIYPFVFAEIRKTEEVLPDGRKVAGGNKIHANGKKAL
;
A
#
# COMPACT_ATOMS: atom_id res chain seq x y z
N MET A 1 12.51 8.87 -2.36
CA MET A 1 13.51 9.37 -1.41
C MET A 1 14.77 8.56 -1.61
N GLY A 2 15.95 9.15 -1.47
CA GLY A 2 17.25 8.48 -1.64
C GLY A 2 17.87 8.57 -3.03
N SER A 3 17.17 9.15 -4.01
CA SER A 3 17.71 9.33 -5.36
C SER A 3 18.87 10.34 -5.45
N ASN A 4 19.08 11.12 -4.39
CA ASN A 4 20.15 12.13 -4.28
C ASN A 4 21.24 11.73 -3.27
N ASP A 5 21.23 10.49 -2.79
CA ASP A 5 22.25 9.97 -1.88
C ASP A 5 23.65 10.06 -2.52
N VAL A 6 24.65 10.46 -1.75
CA VAL A 6 26.06 10.48 -2.18
C VAL A 6 26.82 9.41 -1.42
N PRO A 7 26.95 8.19 -1.96
CA PRO A 7 27.60 7.11 -1.23
C PRO A 7 29.12 7.34 -1.11
N PRO A 8 29.77 6.83 -0.04
CA PRO A 8 31.21 6.95 0.15
C PRO A 8 32.01 6.14 -0.90
N PRO A 9 33.33 6.41 -1.07
CA PRO A 9 34.11 5.84 -2.17
C PRO A 9 34.20 4.31 -2.22
N HIS A 10 34.00 3.61 -1.10
CA HIS A 10 34.03 2.14 -1.05
C HIS A 10 32.72 1.49 -1.50
N VAL A 11 31.63 2.26 -1.61
CA VAL A 11 30.34 1.78 -2.10
C VAL A 11 30.36 1.74 -3.61
N SER A 12 29.78 0.69 -4.20
CA SER A 12 29.75 0.50 -5.64
C SER A 12 29.13 1.71 -6.36
N PRO A 13 29.73 2.17 -7.48
CA PRO A 13 29.13 3.24 -8.29
C PRO A 13 27.78 2.82 -8.92
N LEU A 14 27.47 1.52 -8.93
CA LEU A 14 26.20 0.98 -9.39
C LEU A 14 25.06 1.15 -8.36
N TYR A 15 25.35 1.62 -7.14
CA TYR A 15 24.35 1.83 -6.08
C TYR A 15 23.18 2.70 -6.57
N LEU A 16 23.43 3.94 -6.97
CA LEU A 16 22.37 4.86 -7.41
C LEU A 16 21.62 4.37 -8.65
N PRO A 17 22.29 3.89 -9.73
CA PRO A 17 21.57 3.34 -10.88
C PRO A 17 20.64 2.18 -10.51
N ILE A 18 21.14 1.19 -9.74
CA ILE A 18 20.35 0.00 -9.39
C ILE A 18 19.16 0.38 -8.51
N THR A 19 19.39 1.15 -7.45
CA THR A 19 18.33 1.50 -6.51
C THR A 19 17.27 2.39 -7.19
N ASN A 20 17.67 3.38 -8.00
CA ASN A 20 16.73 4.20 -8.74
C ASN A 20 15.92 3.39 -9.78
N THR A 21 16.54 2.42 -10.46
CA THR A 21 15.80 1.54 -11.39
C THR A 21 14.80 0.66 -10.66
N LEU A 22 15.19 0.02 -9.57
CA LEU A 22 14.29 -0.81 -8.77
C LEU A 22 13.11 0.02 -8.22
N LEU A 23 13.37 1.21 -7.70
CA LEU A 23 12.35 2.12 -7.20
C LEU A 23 11.36 2.53 -8.31
N GLN A 24 11.86 2.89 -9.50
CA GLN A 24 11.02 3.29 -10.64
C GLN A 24 10.16 2.14 -11.19
N VAL A 25 10.72 0.95 -11.29
CA VAL A 25 9.97 -0.25 -11.73
C VAL A 25 8.88 -0.58 -10.71
N GLY A 26 9.24 -0.60 -9.43
CA GLY A 26 8.27 -0.84 -8.36
C GLY A 26 7.17 0.21 -8.32
N GLY A 27 7.53 1.49 -8.45
CA GLY A 27 6.57 2.60 -8.49
C GLY A 27 5.63 2.52 -9.71
N SER A 28 6.15 2.13 -10.88
CA SER A 28 5.34 1.95 -12.10
C SER A 28 4.32 0.81 -11.96
N LEU A 29 4.72 -0.29 -11.32
CA LEU A 29 3.83 -1.41 -11.02
C LEU A 29 2.74 -1.01 -10.01
N TRP A 30 3.07 -0.18 -9.02
CA TRP A 30 2.09 0.39 -8.10
C TRP A 30 1.11 1.34 -8.78
N THR A 31 1.59 2.22 -9.66
CA THR A 31 0.73 3.07 -10.50
C THR A 31 -0.26 2.23 -11.30
N LEU A 32 0.21 1.15 -11.94
CA LEU A 32 -0.67 0.22 -12.65
C LEU A 32 -1.64 -0.48 -11.70
N CYS A 33 -1.20 -0.88 -10.50
CA CYS A 33 -2.06 -1.44 -9.47
C CYS A 33 -3.21 -0.50 -9.10
N TYR A 34 -2.94 0.78 -8.88
CA TYR A 34 -3.97 1.77 -8.53
C TYR A 34 -4.97 1.98 -9.65
N ILE A 35 -4.51 2.06 -10.90
CA ILE A 35 -5.40 2.13 -12.07
C ILE A 35 -6.33 0.91 -12.11
N LEU A 36 -5.79 -0.29 -11.91
CA LEU A 36 -6.56 -1.51 -11.91
C LEU A 36 -7.53 -1.57 -10.71
N LEU A 37 -7.10 -1.16 -9.52
CA LEU A 37 -7.94 -1.09 -8.32
C LEU A 37 -9.12 -0.14 -8.51
N ALA A 38 -8.87 1.07 -9.02
CA ALA A 38 -9.93 2.04 -9.32
C ALA A 38 -10.92 1.47 -10.34
N ARG A 39 -10.41 0.91 -11.45
CA ARG A 39 -11.23 0.30 -12.49
C ARG A 39 -12.09 -0.85 -11.96
N GLU A 40 -11.48 -1.82 -11.26
CA GLU A 40 -12.19 -2.99 -10.76
C GLU A 40 -13.22 -2.61 -9.68
N SER A 41 -12.88 -1.64 -8.82
CA SER A 41 -13.80 -1.11 -7.79
C SER A 41 -15.06 -0.52 -8.41
N LEU A 42 -14.92 0.26 -9.48
CA LEU A 42 -16.06 0.84 -10.21
C LEU A 42 -16.88 -0.22 -10.94
N LEU A 43 -16.22 -1.16 -11.63
CA LEU A 43 -16.89 -2.23 -12.39
C LEU A 43 -17.70 -3.17 -11.48
N THR A 44 -17.12 -3.53 -10.33
CA THR A 44 -17.75 -4.46 -9.38
C THR A 44 -18.57 -3.74 -8.31
N LYS A 45 -18.71 -2.41 -8.41
CA LYS A 45 -19.49 -1.55 -7.52
C LYS A 45 -19.19 -1.81 -6.05
N THR A 46 -17.92 -1.72 -5.71
CA THR A 46 -17.40 -1.82 -4.33
C THR A 46 -16.07 -1.05 -4.23
N TYR A 47 -15.26 -1.31 -3.22
CA TYR A 47 -13.92 -0.76 -3.05
C TYR A 47 -12.89 -1.87 -2.83
N GLY A 48 -11.78 -1.79 -3.56
CA GLY A 48 -10.70 -2.78 -3.54
C GLY A 48 -9.77 -2.65 -2.34
N MET A 49 -9.23 -1.45 -2.10
CA MET A 49 -8.32 -1.21 -0.98
C MET A 49 -9.09 -1.04 0.33
N PRO A 50 -8.78 -1.77 1.41
CA PRO A 50 -9.49 -1.66 2.69
C PRO A 50 -9.61 -0.23 3.21
N LEU A 51 -10.75 0.11 3.83
CA LEU A 51 -11.12 1.49 4.19
C LEU A 51 -9.98 2.25 4.91
N PHE A 52 -9.47 1.70 6.01
CA PHE A 52 -8.40 2.35 6.76
C PHE A 52 -7.07 2.31 6.01
N ALA A 53 -6.79 1.25 5.23
CA ALA A 53 -5.57 1.17 4.43
C ALA A 53 -5.55 2.27 3.37
N LEU A 54 -6.68 2.55 2.71
CA LEU A 54 -6.81 3.65 1.77
C LEU A 54 -6.66 5.02 2.47
N SER A 55 -7.26 5.20 3.65
CA SER A 55 -7.10 6.44 4.41
C SER A 55 -5.65 6.68 4.83
N PHE A 56 -4.98 5.63 5.32
CA PHE A 56 -3.58 5.70 5.75
C PHE A 56 -2.65 5.94 4.56
N ASN A 57 -2.85 5.21 3.46
CA ASN A 57 -2.07 5.35 2.24
C ASN A 57 -2.24 6.75 1.62
N PHE A 58 -3.47 7.23 1.47
CA PHE A 58 -3.71 8.55 0.88
C PHE A 58 -3.12 9.67 1.75
N ALA A 59 -3.20 9.54 3.07
CA ALA A 59 -2.54 10.47 3.99
C ALA A 59 -1.01 10.44 3.86
N TRP A 60 -0.42 9.24 3.73
CA TRP A 60 1.01 9.07 3.49
C TRP A 60 1.43 9.79 2.20
N GLU A 61 0.70 9.59 1.10
CA GLU A 61 1.02 10.23 -0.18
C GLU A 61 0.90 11.75 -0.12
N LEU A 62 -0.12 12.29 0.54
CA LEU A 62 -0.28 13.74 0.73
C LEU A 62 0.89 14.34 1.52
N ILE A 63 1.22 13.77 2.68
CA ILE A 63 2.31 14.30 3.52
C ILE A 63 3.65 14.16 2.80
N TYR A 64 3.90 13.04 2.13
CA TYR A 64 5.19 12.82 1.48
C TYR A 64 5.33 13.63 0.19
N ALA A 65 4.25 13.85 -0.59
CA ALA A 65 4.27 14.72 -1.76
C ALA A 65 4.64 16.17 -1.41
N PHE A 66 3.98 16.73 -0.39
CA PHE A 66 4.00 18.16 -0.13
C PHE A 66 5.00 18.58 0.95
N TYR A 67 5.41 17.68 1.84
CA TYR A 67 6.26 18.01 2.98
C TYR A 67 7.62 17.30 2.97
N VAL A 68 7.68 16.00 2.66
CA VAL A 68 8.91 15.19 2.80
C VAL A 68 9.74 15.13 1.52
N ALA A 69 9.12 14.89 0.37
CA ALA A 69 9.84 14.67 -0.88
C ALA A 69 10.55 15.95 -1.35
N GLU A 70 11.79 15.80 -1.81
CA GLU A 70 12.62 16.91 -2.26
C GLU A 70 12.75 16.95 -3.79
N ALA A 71 12.94 15.78 -4.40
CA ALA A 71 13.16 15.66 -5.82
C ALA A 71 11.84 15.91 -6.59
N PRO A 72 11.86 16.74 -7.66
CA PRO A 72 10.65 16.99 -8.46
C PRO A 72 10.00 15.73 -9.00
N LEU A 73 10.81 14.73 -9.39
CA LEU A 73 10.31 13.43 -9.85
C LEU A 73 9.52 12.71 -8.76
N GLU A 74 10.05 12.66 -7.54
CA GLU A 74 9.39 12.01 -6.40
C GLU A 74 8.06 12.69 -6.09
N ARG A 75 8.05 14.03 -6.02
CA ARG A 75 6.83 14.82 -5.83
C ARG A 75 5.80 14.54 -6.92
N GLY A 76 6.24 14.47 -8.18
CA GLY A 76 5.39 14.15 -9.32
C GLY A 76 4.75 12.77 -9.21
N VAL A 77 5.52 11.75 -8.82
CA VAL A 77 5.00 10.38 -8.62
C VAL A 77 3.97 10.35 -7.49
N PHE A 78 4.26 10.96 -6.33
CA PHE A 78 3.29 11.03 -5.24
C PHE A 78 2.03 11.80 -5.63
N ALA A 79 2.14 12.87 -6.43
CA ALA A 79 0.98 13.61 -6.91
C ALA A 79 0.11 12.76 -7.85
N ILE A 80 0.72 11.96 -8.74
CA ILE A 80 0.00 11.01 -9.60
C ILE A 80 -0.74 9.99 -8.75
N TRP A 81 -0.10 9.43 -7.73
CA TRP A 81 -0.73 8.48 -6.82
C TRP A 81 -1.89 9.12 -6.06
N CYS A 82 -1.72 10.33 -5.53
CA CYS A 82 -2.82 11.09 -4.90
C CYS A 82 -4.03 11.24 -5.83
N LEU A 83 -3.81 11.52 -7.12
CA LEU A 83 -4.90 11.65 -8.09
C LEU A 83 -5.61 10.31 -8.36
N LEU A 84 -4.86 9.21 -8.40
CA LEU A 84 -5.42 7.87 -8.55
C LEU A 84 -6.18 7.44 -7.28
N ASP A 85 -5.69 7.82 -6.11
CA ASP A 85 -6.38 7.61 -4.83
C ASP A 85 -7.74 8.29 -4.84
N LEU A 86 -7.88 9.51 -5.39
CA LEU A 86 -9.20 10.15 -5.53
C LEU A 86 -10.22 9.30 -6.31
N LEU A 87 -9.77 8.52 -7.32
CA LEU A 87 -10.65 7.60 -8.05
C LEU A 87 -11.08 6.41 -7.17
N MET A 88 -10.17 5.88 -6.36
CA MET A 88 -10.49 4.82 -5.39
C MET A 88 -11.39 5.31 -4.27
N VAL A 89 -11.16 6.53 -3.78
CA VAL A 89 -12.03 7.22 -2.81
C VAL A 89 -13.43 7.44 -3.40
N TYR A 90 -13.51 7.86 -4.67
CA TYR A 90 -14.79 7.97 -5.36
C TYR A 90 -15.54 6.62 -5.39
N ALA A 91 -14.86 5.52 -5.74
CA ALA A 91 -15.46 4.20 -5.71
C ALA A 91 -15.93 3.79 -4.29
N LEU A 92 -15.12 4.06 -3.26
CA LEU A 92 -15.48 3.84 -1.86
C LEU A 92 -16.71 4.63 -1.43
N VAL A 93 -16.76 5.93 -1.69
CA VAL A 93 -17.89 6.80 -1.31
C VAL A 93 -19.15 6.38 -2.06
N ARG A 94 -19.04 6.08 -3.36
CA ARG A 94 -20.18 5.75 -4.21
C ARG A 94 -20.73 4.37 -3.90
N HIS A 95 -19.88 3.39 -3.67
CA HIS A 95 -20.26 1.98 -3.67
C HIS A 95 -19.99 1.23 -2.37
N GLY A 96 -19.20 1.79 -1.46
CA GLY A 96 -18.79 1.07 -0.25
C GLY A 96 -19.94 0.71 0.69
N HIS A 97 -21.07 1.43 0.63
CA HIS A 97 -22.28 1.04 1.36
C HIS A 97 -22.75 -0.41 1.07
N ASN A 98 -22.41 -0.98 -0.08
CA ASN A 98 -22.71 -2.38 -0.43
C ASN A 98 -22.04 -3.38 0.52
N GLU A 99 -20.86 -3.05 1.05
CA GLU A 99 -20.06 -3.92 1.92
C GLU A 99 -20.41 -3.77 3.41
N TRP A 100 -21.07 -2.67 3.77
CA TRP A 100 -21.36 -2.31 5.16
C TRP A 100 -22.81 -2.54 5.56
N ARG A 101 -23.53 -3.45 4.88
CA ARG A 101 -24.95 -3.75 5.17
C ARG A 101 -25.18 -4.21 6.62
N HIS A 102 -24.18 -4.86 7.23
CA HIS A 102 -24.20 -5.28 8.63
C HIS A 102 -24.09 -4.10 9.61
N ALA A 103 -23.64 -2.92 9.18
CA ALA A 103 -23.50 -1.71 9.98
C ALA A 103 -24.09 -0.48 9.26
N PRO A 104 -25.43 -0.31 9.27
CA PRO A 104 -26.12 0.72 8.48
C PRO A 104 -25.69 2.17 8.78
N LEU A 105 -25.22 2.46 10.00
CA LEU A 105 -24.70 3.78 10.34
C LEU A 105 -23.42 4.10 9.57
N ILE A 106 -22.50 3.13 9.48
CA ILE A 106 -21.24 3.27 8.73
C ILE A 106 -21.54 3.30 7.22
N ALA A 107 -22.40 2.42 6.72
CA ALA A 107 -22.77 2.39 5.30
C ALA A 107 -23.27 3.77 4.78
N ARG A 108 -24.12 4.45 5.55
CA ARG A 108 -24.65 5.78 5.20
C ARG A 108 -23.62 6.90 5.28
N HIS A 109 -22.57 6.73 6.08
CA HIS A 109 -21.58 7.77 6.36
C HIS A 109 -20.17 7.40 5.94
N ILE A 110 -20.00 6.36 5.09
CA ILE A 110 -18.69 5.78 4.80
C ILE A 110 -17.69 6.80 4.26
N GLY A 111 -18.15 7.78 3.45
CA GLY A 111 -17.31 8.88 2.99
C GLY A 111 -16.85 9.83 4.10
N LYS A 112 -17.73 10.15 5.06
CA LYS A 112 -17.35 10.97 6.24
C LYS A 112 -16.36 10.21 7.13
N VAL A 113 -16.61 8.92 7.34
CA VAL A 113 -15.70 8.04 8.09
C VAL A 113 -14.33 8.03 7.43
N PHE A 114 -14.28 7.83 6.11
CA PHE A 114 -13.04 7.89 5.34
C PHE A 114 -12.28 9.21 5.57
N TRP A 115 -12.93 10.36 5.37
CA TRP A 115 -12.26 11.65 5.50
C TRP A 115 -11.80 11.97 6.93
N ILE A 116 -12.55 11.54 7.95
CA ILE A 116 -12.12 11.66 9.36
C ILE A 116 -10.87 10.82 9.60
N LEU A 117 -10.87 9.56 9.14
CA LEU A 117 -9.71 8.68 9.26
C LEU A 117 -8.50 9.25 8.51
N THR A 118 -8.68 9.71 7.28
CA THR A 118 -7.61 10.33 6.47
C THR A 118 -7.05 11.57 7.16
N ALA A 119 -7.89 12.45 7.71
CA ALA A 119 -7.42 13.62 8.45
C ALA A 119 -6.57 13.22 9.67
N TRP A 120 -6.99 12.19 10.41
CA TRP A 120 -6.22 11.66 11.53
C TRP A 120 -4.89 11.04 11.08
N CYS A 121 -4.91 10.26 10.00
CA CYS A 121 -3.70 9.68 9.41
C CYS A 121 -2.74 10.77 8.91
N CYS A 122 -3.24 11.87 8.34
CA CYS A 122 -2.41 13.01 7.93
C CYS A 122 -1.70 13.63 9.14
N VAL A 123 -2.40 13.82 10.26
CA VAL A 123 -1.79 14.29 11.51
C VAL A 123 -0.71 13.32 11.98
N GLY A 124 -0.97 12.01 11.92
CA GLY A 124 0.00 10.98 12.29
C GLY A 124 1.27 11.02 11.43
N HIS A 125 1.13 10.98 10.11
CA HIS A 125 2.26 11.04 9.18
C HIS A 125 3.02 12.36 9.27
N TRP A 126 2.31 13.48 9.40
CA TRP A 126 2.95 14.78 9.57
C TRP A 126 3.72 14.84 10.90
N ALA A 127 3.14 14.39 12.01
CA ALA A 127 3.80 14.39 13.30
C ALA A 127 5.05 13.50 13.29
N SER A 128 4.96 12.30 12.71
CA SER A 128 6.12 11.41 12.60
C SER A 128 7.22 11.99 11.72
N ALA A 129 6.87 12.51 10.53
CA ALA A 129 7.84 13.08 9.60
C ALA A 129 8.47 14.36 10.15
N SER A 130 7.66 15.25 10.74
CA SER A 130 8.15 16.51 11.32
C SER A 130 9.08 16.25 12.49
N TRP A 131 8.74 15.30 13.38
CA TRP A 131 9.62 14.89 14.46
C TRP A 131 10.92 14.29 13.93
N TRP A 132 10.85 13.39 12.95
CA TRP A 132 12.03 12.76 12.33
C TRP A 132 12.99 13.78 11.74
N ILE A 133 12.46 14.73 10.96
CA ILE A 133 13.23 15.79 10.32
C ILE A 133 13.82 16.75 11.36
N ALA A 134 13.03 17.16 12.36
CA ALA A 134 13.48 18.09 13.40
C ALA A 134 14.60 17.50 14.27
N GLN A 135 14.59 16.19 14.51
CA GLN A 135 15.64 15.50 15.26
C GLN A 135 16.84 15.07 14.41
N GLU A 136 16.82 15.36 13.10
CA GLU A 136 17.81 14.88 12.13
C GLU A 136 18.06 13.35 12.25
N MET A 137 16.98 12.59 12.44
CA MET A 137 17.07 11.14 12.64
C MET A 137 17.73 10.46 11.44
N GLY A 138 18.57 9.47 11.73
CA GLY A 138 19.31 8.73 10.71
C GLY A 138 20.42 9.53 10.00
N ARG A 139 20.71 10.77 10.42
CA ARG A 139 21.76 11.62 9.82
C ARG A 139 23.08 10.87 9.70
N LYS A 140 23.55 10.70 8.47
CA LYS A 140 24.82 10.08 8.09
C LYS A 140 25.45 10.86 6.95
N GLU A 141 26.78 10.80 6.81
CA GLU A 141 27.44 11.38 5.64
C GLU A 141 26.88 10.76 4.35
N GLY A 142 26.69 11.59 3.32
CA GLY A 142 26.08 11.16 2.07
C GLY A 142 24.54 11.16 2.04
N LYS A 143 23.87 11.33 3.19
CA LYS A 143 22.41 11.50 3.27
C LYS A 143 22.05 12.98 3.30
N TYR A 144 21.44 13.45 2.21
CA TYR A 144 21.12 14.86 2.02
C TYR A 144 19.62 15.14 2.21
N TYR A 145 19.34 16.28 2.84
CA TYR A 145 18.02 16.87 2.96
C TYR A 145 18.10 18.39 2.77
N PHE A 146 17.43 18.92 1.76
CA PHE A 146 17.46 20.27 1.22
C PHE A 146 18.87 20.82 1.00
N GLY A 147 19.71 20.05 0.28
CA GLY A 147 21.04 20.47 -0.15
C GLY A 147 22.11 20.47 0.95
N ARG A 148 21.80 19.97 2.14
CA ARG A 148 22.75 19.77 3.25
C ARG A 148 22.68 18.34 3.78
N VAL A 149 23.75 17.87 4.42
CA VAL A 149 23.69 16.62 5.19
C VAL A 149 22.69 16.82 6.33
N GLY A 150 21.69 15.95 6.42
CA GLY A 150 20.53 16.12 7.30
C GLY A 150 19.84 14.79 7.63
N ALA A 151 18.55 14.87 7.97
CA ALA A 151 17.74 13.70 8.30
C ALA A 151 17.73 12.68 7.13
N ASP A 152 17.82 11.39 7.44
CA ASP A 152 17.71 10.34 6.43
C ASP A 152 16.24 10.11 6.06
N THR A 153 15.81 10.74 4.95
CA THR A 153 14.46 10.58 4.42
C THR A 153 14.26 9.25 3.69
N THR A 154 15.34 8.57 3.32
CA THR A 154 15.30 7.20 2.77
C THR A 154 14.90 6.22 3.86
N GLU A 155 15.49 6.35 5.05
CA GLU A 155 15.08 5.57 6.22
C GLU A 155 13.65 5.90 6.66
N LEU A 156 13.28 7.18 6.73
CA LEU A 156 11.90 7.59 7.01
C LEU A 156 10.91 6.99 6.00
N GLY A 157 11.30 6.96 4.71
CA GLY A 157 10.57 6.31 3.64
C GLY A 157 10.38 4.82 3.87
N PHE A 158 11.44 4.11 4.28
CA PHE A 158 11.38 2.68 4.61
C PHE A 158 10.36 2.38 5.70
N TRP A 159 10.43 3.11 6.82
CA TRP A 159 9.56 2.86 7.95
C TRP A 159 8.09 3.15 7.63
N SER A 160 7.84 4.30 7.01
CA SER A 160 6.48 4.71 6.67
C SER A 160 5.85 3.82 5.59
N ALA A 161 6.57 3.53 4.50
CA ALA A 161 6.10 2.63 3.46
C ALA A 161 5.97 1.18 3.97
N GLY A 162 6.89 0.74 4.84
CA GLY A 162 6.84 -0.58 5.47
C GLY A 162 5.60 -0.78 6.34
N VAL A 163 5.25 0.22 7.16
CA VAL A 163 4.01 0.21 7.96
C VAL A 163 2.77 0.21 7.06
N SER A 164 2.72 1.12 6.06
CA SER A 164 1.63 1.17 5.09
C SER A 164 1.44 -0.18 4.39
N GLN A 165 2.53 -0.77 3.92
CA GLN A 165 2.50 -2.03 3.18
C GLN A 165 2.11 -3.22 4.05
N ALA A 166 2.67 -3.35 5.25
CA ALA A 166 2.33 -4.43 6.18
C ALA A 166 0.83 -4.40 6.52
N TYR A 167 0.31 -3.21 6.82
CA TYR A 167 -1.11 -3.05 7.09
C TYR A 167 -1.97 -3.32 5.86
N LEU A 168 -1.60 -2.77 4.70
CA LEU A 168 -2.33 -2.95 3.45
C LEU A 168 -2.43 -4.44 3.06
N SER A 169 -1.32 -5.19 3.13
CA SER A 169 -1.31 -6.62 2.80
C SER A 169 -2.17 -7.43 3.78
N ALA A 170 -2.02 -7.19 5.09
CA ALA A 170 -2.81 -7.89 6.11
C ALA A 170 -4.30 -7.57 6.01
N ALA A 171 -4.66 -6.29 5.88
CA ALA A 171 -6.04 -5.86 5.76
C ALA A 171 -6.68 -6.33 4.44
N SER A 172 -5.93 -6.39 3.33
CA SER A 172 -6.43 -6.89 2.05
C SER A 172 -6.75 -8.39 2.11
N LEU A 173 -5.87 -9.17 2.74
CA LEU A 173 -6.11 -10.59 2.99
C LEU A 173 -7.33 -10.79 3.91
N GLY A 174 -7.39 -10.05 5.02
CA GLY A 174 -8.52 -10.09 5.94
C GLY A 174 -9.84 -9.69 5.27
N GLN A 175 -9.82 -8.66 4.42
CA GLN A 175 -11.00 -8.21 3.68
C GLN A 175 -11.54 -9.30 2.74
N LEU A 176 -10.67 -10.03 2.04
CA LEU A 176 -11.11 -11.18 1.23
C LEU A 176 -11.82 -12.22 2.09
N VAL A 177 -11.20 -12.63 3.20
CA VAL A 177 -11.74 -13.66 4.09
C VAL A 177 -13.10 -13.24 4.68
N VAL A 178 -13.22 -12.00 5.13
CA VAL A 178 -14.46 -11.47 5.73
C VAL A 178 -15.57 -11.31 4.69
N ARG A 179 -15.25 -10.78 3.51
CA ARG A 179 -16.25 -10.54 2.46
C ARG A 179 -16.69 -11.81 1.75
N ARG A 180 -15.79 -12.79 1.61
CA ARG A 180 -16.02 -14.05 0.87
C ARG A 180 -16.41 -13.82 -0.60
N HIS A 181 -15.95 -12.73 -1.20
CA HIS A 181 -15.97 -12.49 -2.65
C HIS A 181 -14.79 -11.61 -3.05
N THR A 182 -14.44 -11.62 -4.33
CA THR A 182 -13.31 -10.89 -4.91
C THR A 182 -13.73 -9.53 -5.50
N GLY A 183 -14.79 -8.94 -4.95
CA GLY A 183 -15.26 -7.61 -5.38
C GLY A 183 -14.18 -6.55 -5.16
N GLY A 184 -13.94 -5.71 -6.15
CA GLY A 184 -12.96 -4.62 -6.11
C GLY A 184 -11.51 -5.05 -6.36
N VAL A 185 -11.26 -6.35 -6.57
CA VAL A 185 -9.91 -6.91 -6.76
C VAL A 185 -9.86 -7.94 -7.90
N SER A 186 -8.66 -8.16 -8.43
CA SER A 186 -8.41 -9.08 -9.56
C SER A 186 -7.00 -9.67 -9.49
N TRP A 187 -6.73 -10.69 -10.31
CA TRP A 187 -5.38 -11.26 -10.43
C TRP A 187 -4.34 -10.22 -10.87
N GLY A 188 -4.73 -9.34 -11.80
CA GLY A 188 -3.86 -8.26 -12.25
C GLY A 188 -3.48 -7.33 -11.10
N ILE A 189 -4.44 -6.98 -10.25
CA ILE A 189 -4.20 -6.17 -9.04
C ILE A 189 -3.22 -6.85 -8.10
N TRP A 190 -3.39 -8.15 -7.83
CA TRP A 190 -2.47 -8.87 -6.95
C TRP A 190 -1.05 -8.95 -7.54
N VAL A 191 -0.90 -9.34 -8.81
CA VAL A 191 0.43 -9.46 -9.45
C VAL A 191 1.16 -8.11 -9.45
N THR A 192 0.48 -7.03 -9.85
CA THR A 192 1.13 -5.71 -9.92
C THR A 192 1.47 -5.17 -8.54
N ARG A 193 0.60 -5.37 -7.54
CA ARG A 193 0.86 -5.00 -6.15
C ARG A 193 2.03 -5.77 -5.54
N ALA A 194 2.00 -7.09 -5.65
CA ALA A 194 3.01 -7.98 -5.08
C ALA A 194 4.37 -7.74 -5.73
N SER A 195 4.41 -7.64 -7.06
CA SER A 195 5.64 -7.37 -7.82
C SER A 195 6.16 -5.95 -7.55
N GLY A 196 5.26 -4.95 -7.48
CA GLY A 196 5.61 -3.57 -7.17
C GLY A 196 6.26 -3.43 -5.79
N SER A 197 5.72 -4.12 -4.78
CA SER A 197 6.28 -4.17 -3.43
C SER A 197 7.58 -4.96 -3.38
N LEU A 198 7.63 -6.12 -4.05
CA LEU A 198 8.84 -6.94 -4.11
C LEU A 198 10.01 -6.16 -4.70
N ILE A 199 9.79 -5.48 -5.83
CA ILE A 199 10.84 -4.78 -6.56
C ILE A 199 11.16 -3.43 -5.91
N GLY A 200 10.13 -2.60 -5.69
CA GLY A 200 10.29 -1.22 -5.24
C GLY A 200 10.56 -1.03 -3.76
N LEU A 201 10.20 -2.01 -2.92
CA LEU A 201 10.45 -1.97 -1.48
C LEU A 201 11.52 -3.00 -1.10
N TYR A 202 11.27 -4.30 -1.27
CA TYR A 202 12.16 -5.31 -0.68
C TYR A 202 13.50 -5.46 -1.41
N LEU A 203 13.48 -5.61 -2.74
CA LEU A 203 14.71 -5.69 -3.53
C LEU A 203 15.45 -4.35 -3.54
N ASN A 204 14.72 -3.22 -3.56
CA ASN A 204 15.31 -1.90 -3.50
C ASN A 204 16.10 -1.67 -2.19
N TYR A 205 15.46 -1.79 -1.03
CA TYR A 205 16.14 -1.63 0.26
C TYR A 205 17.13 -2.77 0.54
N GLY A 206 16.89 -3.97 0.02
CA GLY A 206 17.84 -5.08 0.07
C GLY A 206 19.12 -4.78 -0.72
N ALA A 207 19.01 -4.18 -1.91
CA ALA A 207 20.16 -3.71 -2.69
C ALA A 207 20.90 -2.58 -1.96
N MET A 208 20.16 -1.63 -1.38
CA MET A 208 20.76 -0.56 -0.57
C MET A 208 21.55 -1.12 0.62
N TRP A 209 20.96 -2.05 1.37
CA TRP A 209 21.61 -2.73 2.49
C TRP A 209 22.81 -3.61 2.08
N TYR A 210 22.74 -4.23 0.91
CA TYR A 210 23.83 -5.05 0.41
C TYR A 210 25.04 -4.20 -0.03
N MET A 211 24.79 -3.08 -0.72
CA MET A 211 25.83 -2.23 -1.30
C MET A 211 26.36 -1.15 -0.34
N TRP A 212 25.52 -0.67 0.57
CA TRP A 212 25.84 0.39 1.55
C TRP A 212 25.22 0.08 2.91
N ARG A 213 25.75 -0.97 3.56
CA ARG A 213 25.17 -1.59 4.76
C ARG A 213 25.10 -0.64 5.96
N GLU A 214 26.15 0.12 6.20
CA GLU A 214 26.26 1.04 7.33
C GLU A 214 25.22 2.17 7.28
N ALA A 215 24.70 2.51 6.09
CA ALA A 215 23.62 3.48 5.96
C ALA A 215 22.22 2.84 6.09
N HIS A 216 22.07 1.54 5.82
CA HIS A 216 20.77 0.88 5.66
C HIS A 216 20.54 -0.32 6.58
N GLU A 217 21.26 -0.38 7.70
CA GLU A 217 21.18 -1.47 8.70
C GLU A 217 19.75 -1.75 9.20
N TYR A 218 18.90 -0.71 9.21
CA TYR A 218 17.50 -0.78 9.61
C TYR A 218 16.68 -1.80 8.81
N PHE A 219 17.05 -2.08 7.55
CA PHE A 219 16.35 -3.03 6.68
C PHE A 219 16.33 -4.45 7.26
N MET A 220 17.44 -4.86 7.89
CA MET A 220 17.62 -6.18 8.50
C MET A 220 17.49 -6.14 10.04
N SER A 221 17.04 -5.02 10.60
CA SER A 221 16.69 -4.96 12.02
C SER A 221 15.50 -5.88 12.32
N PRO A 222 15.33 -6.38 13.57
CA PRO A 222 14.20 -7.24 13.92
C PRO A 222 12.83 -6.62 13.57
N PHE A 223 12.68 -5.31 13.78
CA PHE A 223 11.44 -4.61 13.44
C PHE A 223 11.27 -4.41 11.93
N GLY A 224 12.35 -4.12 11.20
CA GLY A 224 12.34 -4.08 9.73
C GLY A 224 11.88 -5.41 9.14
N ILE A 225 12.49 -6.51 9.58
CA ILE A 225 12.13 -7.89 9.19
C ILE A 225 10.68 -8.20 9.51
N PHE A 226 10.20 -7.81 10.69
CA PHE A 226 8.81 -8.00 11.05
C PHE A 226 7.85 -7.30 10.07
N LEU A 227 8.13 -6.04 9.68
CA LEU A 227 7.28 -5.28 8.77
C LEU A 227 7.25 -5.89 7.36
N TRP A 228 8.40 -6.02 6.70
CA TRP A 228 8.42 -6.53 5.33
C TRP A 228 8.07 -8.03 5.28
N GLY A 229 8.42 -8.79 6.32
CA GLY A 229 8.04 -10.19 6.47
C GLY A 229 6.54 -10.39 6.59
N THR A 230 5.86 -9.58 7.41
CA THR A 230 4.39 -9.61 7.55
C THR A 230 3.72 -9.36 6.21
N ALA A 231 4.12 -8.28 5.52
CA ALA A 231 3.57 -7.94 4.22
C ALA A 231 3.76 -9.07 3.19
N LEU A 232 4.98 -9.61 3.10
CA LEU A 232 5.32 -10.67 2.16
C LEU A 232 4.53 -11.96 2.43
N VAL A 233 4.42 -12.38 3.69
CA VAL A 233 3.64 -13.57 4.08
C VAL A 233 2.16 -13.39 3.69
N CYS A 234 1.57 -12.24 3.99
CA CYS A 234 0.19 -11.95 3.58
C CYS A 234 0.01 -12.00 2.05
N ASP A 235 0.96 -11.45 1.30
CA ASP A 235 0.91 -11.41 -0.17
C ASP A 235 1.16 -12.77 -0.84
N LEU A 236 1.92 -13.65 -0.17
CA LEU A 236 2.10 -15.05 -0.58
C LEU A 236 0.86 -15.90 -0.29
N ILE A 237 0.14 -15.65 0.80
CA ILE A 237 -1.11 -16.35 1.14
C ILE A 237 -2.28 -15.88 0.26
N TYR A 238 -2.33 -14.57 -0.02
CA TYR A 238 -3.39 -13.91 -0.79
C TYR A 238 -3.86 -14.67 -2.05
N PRO A 239 -2.99 -15.10 -2.99
CA PRO A 239 -3.43 -15.74 -4.23
C PRO A 239 -4.19 -17.05 -3.98
N PHE A 240 -3.79 -17.84 -2.97
CA PHE A 240 -4.47 -19.10 -2.65
C PHE A 240 -5.88 -18.84 -2.10
N VAL A 241 -5.99 -17.90 -1.16
CA VAL A 241 -7.29 -17.49 -0.59
C VAL A 241 -8.19 -16.87 -1.67
N PHE A 242 -7.62 -16.01 -2.52
CA PHE A 242 -8.33 -15.42 -3.66
C PHE A 242 -8.87 -16.49 -4.61
N ALA A 243 -8.05 -17.49 -4.95
CA ALA A 243 -8.46 -18.59 -5.84
C ALA A 243 -9.61 -19.41 -5.25
N GLU A 244 -9.57 -19.75 -3.97
CA GLU A 244 -10.64 -20.52 -3.32
C GLU A 244 -11.94 -19.73 -3.22
N ILE A 245 -11.89 -18.46 -2.81
CA ILE A 245 -13.08 -17.60 -2.72
C ILE A 245 -13.73 -17.43 -4.11
N ARG A 246 -12.91 -17.20 -5.14
CA ARG A 246 -13.37 -17.00 -6.51
C ARG A 246 -14.13 -18.20 -7.09
N LYS A 247 -13.86 -19.43 -6.62
CA LYS A 247 -14.63 -20.62 -7.06
C LYS A 247 -16.08 -20.59 -6.56
N THR A 248 -16.33 -19.90 -5.45
CA THR A 248 -17.60 -19.93 -4.75
C THR A 248 -18.41 -18.65 -4.90
N GLU A 249 -17.81 -17.54 -5.33
CA GLU A 249 -18.51 -16.26 -5.47
C GLU A 249 -19.59 -16.28 -6.57
N GLU A 250 -20.61 -15.45 -6.39
CA GLU A 250 -21.65 -15.23 -7.39
C GLU A 250 -21.49 -13.84 -8.01
N VAL A 251 -21.60 -13.76 -9.34
CA VAL A 251 -21.57 -12.50 -10.08
C VAL A 251 -23.00 -12.10 -10.43
N LEU A 252 -23.45 -10.97 -9.90
CA LEU A 252 -24.78 -10.43 -10.16
C LEU A 252 -24.84 -9.81 -11.57
N PRO A 253 -26.04 -9.67 -12.18
CA PRO A 253 -26.21 -9.07 -13.51
C PRO A 253 -25.67 -7.63 -13.61
N ASP A 254 -25.58 -6.96 -12.47
CA ASP A 254 -25.12 -5.59 -12.37
C ASP A 254 -23.61 -5.45 -12.11
N GLY A 255 -22.86 -6.56 -12.20
CA GLY A 255 -21.40 -6.64 -12.11
C GLY A 255 -20.84 -6.85 -10.69
N ARG A 256 -21.69 -6.73 -9.66
CA ARG A 256 -21.28 -6.98 -8.27
C ARG A 256 -20.92 -8.46 -8.07
N LYS A 257 -19.89 -8.69 -7.28
CA LYS A 257 -19.54 -10.02 -6.78
C LYS A 257 -20.02 -10.13 -5.34
N VAL A 258 -20.67 -11.22 -4.99
CA VAL A 258 -21.16 -11.49 -3.63
C VAL A 258 -20.72 -12.87 -3.19
N ALA A 259 -20.69 -13.10 -1.87
CA ALA A 259 -20.44 -14.42 -1.34
C ALA A 259 -21.47 -15.41 -1.90
N GLY A 260 -20.99 -16.57 -2.37
CA GLY A 260 -21.90 -17.62 -2.86
C GLY A 260 -22.88 -18.02 -1.80
N GLY A 261 -24.15 -18.18 -2.18
CA GLY A 261 -25.13 -18.78 -1.30
C GLY A 261 -24.66 -20.18 -0.90
N ASN A 262 -24.94 -20.59 0.35
CA ASN A 262 -24.83 -22.00 0.70
C ASN A 262 -25.67 -22.80 -0.30
N LYS A 263 -25.04 -23.46 -1.27
CA LYS A 263 -25.69 -24.52 -2.09
C LYS A 263 -26.07 -25.75 -1.24
N ILE A 264 -25.95 -25.66 0.09
CA ILE A 264 -26.47 -26.61 1.06
C ILE A 264 -27.84 -26.09 1.50
N HIS A 265 -28.87 -26.40 0.69
CA HIS A 265 -30.30 -26.56 1.08
C HIS A 265 -31.21 -26.76 -0.16
N ALA A 266 -30.64 -26.84 -1.37
CA ALA A 266 -31.39 -27.20 -2.58
C ALA A 266 -31.54 -28.72 -2.82
N ASN A 267 -31.11 -29.57 -1.87
CA ASN A 267 -31.51 -30.98 -1.83
C ASN A 267 -32.24 -31.24 -0.53
N GLY A 268 -33.56 -31.12 -0.59
CA GLY A 268 -34.46 -31.53 0.47
C GLY A 268 -34.27 -33.01 0.79
N LYS A 269 -33.53 -33.29 1.87
CA LYS A 269 -33.75 -34.47 2.69
C LYS A 269 -33.73 -34.01 4.14
N LYS A 270 -34.92 -33.98 4.74
CA LYS A 270 -35.06 -34.08 6.19
C LYS A 270 -34.44 -35.42 6.58
N ALA A 271 -33.39 -35.38 7.41
CA ALA A 271 -33.02 -36.55 8.20
C ALA A 271 -33.94 -36.56 9.42
N LEU A 272 -34.57 -37.72 9.63
CA LEU A 272 -35.35 -38.10 10.80
C LEU A 272 -34.53 -38.02 12.08
#